data_AF-A0A1F6AYP9-F1
#
_entry.id   AF-A0A1F6AYP9-F1
#
_cell.length_a   1.000
_cell.length_b   1.000
_cell.length_c   1.000
_cell.angle_alpha   90.00
_cell.angle_beta   90.00
_cell.angle_gamma   90.00
#
_symmetry.space_group_name_H-M   'P 1'
#
loop_
_entity.id
_entity.type
_entity.pdbx_description
1 polymer ?
#
loop_
_entity_poly.entity_id
_entity_poly.type
_entity_poly.pdbx_seq_one_letter_code
_entity_poly.pdbx_strand_id
1 'polypeptide(L)'
;MKRKLIFVVVFVLLLGAILGGMKLLSGRAPKQGILKVQSTSAASVFLDNKHIGRTPLEEKIDAGEYAIRLVPESTVQSLATWQSSIKVAPGLLTFVNGSMAESEFTTAAETLWLEKITSKDAEISVTTNPDGASVSLDGSVKGVTPLSIPGVPAGDHTLTVASAGFVSRSLKIKTTGGFKVVTTVKLALSGEAAVQPTEATASPTPTGADKGSAKTTPTPKPTKAASSSDPAKPFVTIKDTPTGFLRVRMEPSTSASEAGRVNPEEKYHVEEEKSGWYQILYNGKDEGWISGQYAEKTE
;
A
#
# COMPACT_ATOMS: atom_id res chain seq x y z
N MET A 1 70.14 -1.14 31.47
CA MET A 1 69.23 -0.38 30.57
C MET A 1 68.32 -1.28 29.73
N LYS A 2 68.83 -2.42 29.19
CA LYS A 2 68.05 -3.35 28.33
C LYS A 2 66.77 -3.93 28.94
N ARG A 3 66.73 -4.25 30.24
CA ARG A 3 65.53 -4.79 30.94
C ARG A 3 64.38 -3.78 31.07
N LYS A 4 64.67 -2.48 31.22
CA LYS A 4 63.65 -1.43 31.30
C LYS A 4 63.02 -1.15 29.93
N LEU A 5 63.80 -1.26 28.86
CA LEU A 5 63.32 -1.07 27.48
C LEU A 5 62.35 -2.18 27.06
N ILE A 6 62.63 -3.44 27.41
CA ILE A 6 61.74 -4.58 27.13
C ILE A 6 60.38 -4.40 27.84
N PHE A 7 60.39 -3.94 29.10
CA PHE A 7 59.15 -3.70 29.85
C PHE A 7 58.29 -2.61 29.22
N VAL A 8 58.89 -1.53 28.73
CA VAL A 8 58.18 -0.44 28.04
C VAL A 8 57.60 -0.90 26.71
N VAL A 9 58.34 -1.70 25.92
CA VAL A 9 57.84 -2.22 24.63
C VAL A 9 56.67 -3.18 24.84
N VAL A 10 56.74 -4.07 25.82
CA VAL A 10 55.63 -4.99 26.14
C VAL A 10 54.42 -4.24 26.66
N PHE A 11 54.62 -3.20 27.49
CA PHE A 11 53.53 -2.36 28.00
C PHE A 11 52.83 -1.57 26.88
N VAL A 12 53.59 -1.03 25.92
CA VAL A 12 53.04 -0.32 24.75
C VAL A 12 52.28 -1.27 23.83
N LEU A 13 52.77 -2.50 23.62
CA LEU A 13 52.06 -3.52 22.84
C LEU A 13 50.77 -3.98 23.53
N LEU A 14 50.78 -4.14 24.85
CA LEU A 14 49.57 -4.45 25.63
C LEU A 14 48.55 -3.32 25.60
N LEU A 15 48.98 -2.05 25.74
CA LEU A 15 48.09 -0.90 25.58
C LEU A 15 47.53 -0.80 24.16
N GLY A 16 48.33 -1.08 23.14
CA GLY A 16 47.88 -1.14 21.74
C GLY A 16 46.85 -2.25 21.50
N ALA A 17 47.02 -3.41 22.13
CA ALA A 17 46.06 -4.52 22.05
C ALA A 17 44.77 -4.24 22.82
N ILE A 18 44.84 -3.56 23.97
CA ILE A 18 43.66 -3.15 24.74
C ILE A 18 42.90 -2.05 24.00
N LEU A 19 43.58 -1.02 23.47
CA LEU A 19 42.97 0.04 22.68
C LEU A 19 42.44 -0.47 21.32
N GLY A 20 43.15 -1.39 20.67
CA GLY A 20 42.73 -2.06 19.44
C GLY A 20 41.54 -3.00 19.66
N GLY A 21 41.52 -3.73 20.78
CA GLY A 21 40.40 -4.58 21.19
C GLY A 21 39.15 -3.78 21.55
N MET A 22 39.31 -2.60 22.16
CA MET A 22 38.19 -1.71 22.50
C MET A 22 37.59 -1.01 21.27
N LYS A 23 38.38 -0.86 20.19
CA LYS A 23 37.89 -0.40 18.88
C LYS A 23 37.22 -1.50 18.04
N LEU A 24 37.42 -2.77 18.38
CA LEU A 24 36.76 -3.92 17.72
C LEU A 24 35.42 -4.30 18.38
N LEU A 25 35.15 -3.76 19.57
CA LEU A 25 33.88 -3.95 20.31
C LEU A 25 32.88 -2.80 20.14
N SER A 26 33.23 -1.76 19.40
CA SER A 26 32.43 -0.54 19.23
C SER A 26 31.87 -0.38 17.80
N GLY A 27 30.98 -1.29 17.38
CA GLY A 27 30.27 -1.10 16.11
C GLY A 27 29.46 -2.25 15.51
N ARG A 28 28.89 -3.18 16.29
CA ARG A 28 27.86 -4.07 15.70
C ARG A 28 26.54 -3.32 15.60
N ALA A 29 26.19 -2.90 14.38
CA ALA A 29 24.85 -2.42 14.07
C ALA A 29 23.80 -3.42 14.60
N PRO A 30 22.65 -2.96 15.14
CA PRO A 30 21.64 -3.85 15.65
C PRO A 30 21.20 -4.81 14.55
N LYS A 31 21.27 -6.12 14.77
CA LYS A 31 20.78 -7.11 13.79
C LYS A 31 19.24 -7.25 13.82
N GLN A 32 18.60 -6.57 14.77
CA GLN A 32 17.19 -6.72 15.11
C GLN A 32 16.49 -5.38 15.00
N GLY A 33 15.23 -5.42 14.56
CA GLY A 33 14.26 -4.33 14.71
C GLY A 33 13.29 -4.61 15.85
N ILE A 34 12.33 -3.70 16.02
CA ILE A 34 11.23 -3.86 16.98
C ILE A 34 9.95 -4.09 16.18
N LEU A 35 9.25 -5.19 16.46
CA LEU A 35 7.90 -5.44 15.98
C LEU A 35 6.90 -5.08 17.07
N LYS A 36 6.00 -4.15 16.79
CA LYS A 36 4.89 -3.78 17.66
C LYS A 36 3.57 -4.13 17.00
N VAL A 37 2.75 -4.93 17.69
CA VAL A 37 1.47 -5.40 17.17
C VAL A 37 0.36 -5.01 18.12
N GLN A 38 -0.66 -4.34 17.60
CA GLN A 38 -1.87 -3.98 18.31
C GLN A 38 -3.09 -4.57 17.62
N SER A 39 -4.16 -4.77 18.37
CA SER A 39 -5.45 -5.09 17.80
C SER A 39 -6.57 -4.67 18.73
N THR A 40 -7.73 -4.33 18.16
CA THR A 40 -8.95 -4.02 18.92
C THR A 40 -9.50 -5.24 19.66
N SER A 41 -9.23 -6.44 19.13
CA SER A 41 -9.57 -7.73 19.76
C SER A 41 -8.29 -8.44 20.21
N ALA A 42 -8.38 -9.26 21.25
CA ALA A 42 -7.28 -10.14 21.61
C ALA A 42 -6.98 -11.09 20.44
N ALA A 43 -5.71 -11.22 20.06
CA ALA A 43 -5.29 -12.07 18.95
C ALA A 43 -3.95 -12.73 19.25
N SER A 44 -3.83 -14.00 18.87
CA SER A 44 -2.55 -14.69 18.75
C SER A 44 -1.80 -14.15 17.53
N VAL A 45 -0.51 -13.87 17.72
CA VAL A 45 0.39 -13.34 16.70
C VAL A 45 1.34 -14.44 16.24
N PHE A 46 1.36 -14.67 14.93
CA PHE A 46 2.27 -15.60 14.27
C PHE A 46 3.18 -14.86 13.30
N LEU A 47 4.45 -15.25 13.26
CA LEU A 47 5.45 -14.77 12.32
C LEU A 47 6.05 -15.98 11.60
N ASP A 48 5.90 -16.06 10.27
CA ASP A 48 6.26 -17.23 9.45
C ASP A 48 5.71 -18.54 10.03
N ASN A 49 4.42 -18.52 10.40
CA ASN A 49 3.69 -19.62 11.05
C ASN A 49 4.17 -20.00 12.47
N LYS A 50 5.23 -19.37 13.00
CA LYS A 50 5.64 -19.53 14.40
C LYS A 50 4.82 -18.61 15.29
N HIS A 51 4.18 -19.16 16.32
CA HIS A 51 3.51 -18.36 17.35
C HIS A 51 4.55 -17.56 18.16
N ILE A 52 4.41 -16.24 18.22
CA ILE A 52 5.35 -15.34 18.91
C ILE A 52 4.74 -14.63 20.12
N GLY A 53 3.42 -14.65 20.30
CA GLY A 53 2.77 -14.00 21.45
C GLY A 53 1.33 -13.60 21.16
N ARG A 54 0.78 -12.71 22.00
CA ARG A 54 -0.60 -12.20 21.91
C ARG A 54 -0.61 -10.68 21.84
N THR A 55 -1.61 -10.08 21.21
CA THR A 55 -1.81 -8.63 21.21
C THR A 55 -2.26 -8.12 22.59
N PRO A 56 -1.79 -6.94 23.03
CA PRO A 56 -0.71 -6.14 22.43
C PRO A 56 0.67 -6.80 22.62
N LEU A 57 1.50 -6.76 21.57
CA LEU A 57 2.83 -7.37 21.53
C LEU A 57 3.89 -6.33 21.18
N GLU A 58 5.05 -6.39 21.83
CA GLU A 58 6.25 -5.62 21.45
C GLU A 58 7.48 -6.51 21.61
N GLU A 59 8.13 -6.89 20.51
CA GLU A 59 9.19 -7.90 20.49
C GLU A 59 10.37 -7.48 19.62
N LYS A 60 11.57 -7.95 19.98
CA LYS A 60 12.78 -7.79 19.15
C LYS A 60 12.86 -8.92 18.13
N ILE A 61 12.90 -8.57 16.86
CA ILE A 61 12.87 -9.53 15.75
C ILE A 61 14.09 -9.30 14.87
N ASP A 62 14.74 -10.38 14.43
CA ASP A 62 15.85 -10.31 13.48
C ASP A 62 15.41 -9.59 12.20
N ALA A 63 16.31 -8.82 11.60
CA ALA A 63 15.99 -8.11 10.37
C ALA A 63 15.65 -9.09 9.24
N GLY A 64 14.56 -8.83 8.53
CA GLY A 64 14.05 -9.73 7.50
C GLY A 64 12.67 -9.34 7.01
N GLU A 65 12.20 -10.08 6.01
CA GLU A 65 10.81 -10.03 5.53
C GLU A 65 10.07 -11.23 6.09
N TYR A 66 8.85 -11.00 6.57
CA TYR A 66 8.07 -11.99 7.31
C TYR A 66 6.62 -11.97 6.89
N ALA A 67 5.99 -13.15 6.88
CA ALA A 67 4.54 -13.27 6.86
C ALA A 67 4.02 -13.14 8.31
N ILE A 68 3.28 -12.07 8.59
CA ILE A 68 2.59 -11.91 9.87
C ILE A 68 1.14 -12.37 9.75
N ARG A 69 0.64 -13.08 10.75
CA ARG A 69 -0.75 -13.54 10.84
C ARG A 69 -1.32 -13.27 12.23
N LEU A 70 -2.48 -12.63 12.28
CA LEU A 70 -3.25 -12.34 13.48
C LEU A 70 -4.47 -13.25 13.51
N VAL A 71 -4.53 -14.13 14.51
CA VAL A 71 -5.65 -15.05 14.73
C VAL A 71 -6.42 -14.55 15.96
N PRO A 72 -7.63 -13.99 15.78
CA PRO A 72 -8.41 -13.48 16.91
C PRO A 72 -8.75 -14.61 17.91
N GLU A 73 -8.69 -14.28 19.19
CA GLU A 73 -9.11 -15.16 20.28
C GLU A 73 -10.46 -14.67 20.81
N SER A 74 -11.54 -15.29 20.34
CA SER A 74 -12.91 -14.94 20.76
C SER A 74 -13.69 -16.23 21.04
N THR A 75 -14.42 -16.24 22.15
CA THR A 75 -15.33 -17.34 22.54
C THR A 75 -16.78 -17.08 22.17
N VAL A 76 -17.10 -15.86 21.72
CA VAL A 76 -18.48 -15.39 21.51
C VAL A 76 -18.81 -15.29 20.02
N GLN A 77 -17.83 -14.90 19.21
CA GLN A 77 -17.98 -14.59 17.80
C GLN A 77 -16.83 -15.20 17.02
N SER A 78 -17.10 -15.76 15.83
CA SER A 78 -16.05 -16.21 14.92
C SER A 78 -15.51 -15.00 14.15
N LEU A 79 -14.29 -14.58 14.45
CA LEU A 79 -13.64 -13.45 13.79
C LEU A 79 -12.64 -13.95 12.73
N ALA A 80 -12.56 -13.21 11.63
CA ALA A 80 -11.67 -13.52 10.53
C ALA A 80 -10.19 -13.37 10.94
N THR A 81 -9.39 -14.32 10.50
CA THR A 81 -7.92 -14.23 10.59
C THR A 81 -7.43 -13.26 9.53
N TRP A 82 -6.45 -12.42 9.89
CA TRP A 82 -5.80 -11.52 8.95
C TRP A 82 -4.32 -11.90 8.80
N GLN A 83 -3.78 -11.72 7.60
CA GLN A 83 -2.36 -11.93 7.30
C GLN A 83 -1.83 -10.87 6.33
N SER A 84 -0.54 -10.57 6.43
CA SER A 84 0.17 -9.68 5.50
C SER A 84 1.66 -9.97 5.50
N SER A 85 2.39 -9.40 4.54
CA SER A 85 3.85 -9.35 4.56
C SER A 85 4.32 -8.06 5.24
N ILE A 86 5.36 -8.16 6.06
CA ILE A 86 6.02 -7.04 6.72
C ILE A 86 7.53 -7.13 6.58
N LYS A 87 8.21 -5.99 6.76
CA LYS A 87 9.67 -5.91 6.78
C LYS A 87 10.15 -5.34 8.09
N VAL A 88 10.98 -6.11 8.80
CA VAL A 88 11.67 -5.66 10.01
C VAL A 88 13.07 -5.22 9.65
N ALA A 89 13.38 -3.95 9.91
CA ALA A 89 14.69 -3.38 9.63
C ALA A 89 15.52 -3.17 10.91
N PRO A 90 16.86 -3.28 10.83
CA PRO A 90 17.81 -3.03 11.91
C PRO A 90 17.54 -1.74 12.71
N GLY A 91 17.22 -1.87 13.99
CA GLY A 91 17.02 -0.73 14.89
C GLY A 91 15.79 0.15 14.57
N LEU A 92 14.90 -0.30 13.67
CA LEU A 92 13.70 0.42 13.28
C LEU A 92 12.44 -0.26 13.81
N LEU A 93 11.37 0.52 13.94
CA LEU A 93 10.05 0.04 14.32
C LEU A 93 9.29 -0.46 13.10
N THR A 94 8.73 -1.66 13.22
CA THR A 94 7.63 -2.16 12.39
C THR A 94 6.38 -2.18 13.25
N PHE A 95 5.33 -1.55 12.77
CA PHE A 95 4.05 -1.45 13.48
C PHE A 95 2.97 -2.15 12.69
N VAL A 96 2.15 -2.93 13.38
CA VAL A 96 0.98 -3.60 12.82
C VAL A 96 -0.19 -3.34 13.74
N ASN A 97 -1.31 -2.90 13.19
CA ASN A 97 -2.55 -2.75 13.93
C ASN A 97 -3.70 -3.38 13.18
N GLY A 98 -4.56 -4.11 13.88
CA GLY A 98 -5.67 -4.82 13.28
C GLY A 98 -6.99 -4.59 14.00
N SER A 99 -8.05 -4.30 13.24
CA SER A 99 -9.43 -4.29 13.71
C SER A 99 -10.17 -5.51 13.16
N MET A 100 -10.20 -6.58 13.95
CA MET A 100 -10.74 -7.88 13.55
C MET A 100 -12.28 -7.84 13.54
N ALA A 101 -12.88 -8.40 12.50
CA ALA A 101 -14.32 -8.51 12.34
C ALA A 101 -14.71 -9.92 11.89
N GLU A 102 -16.01 -10.21 11.80
CA GLU A 102 -16.52 -11.54 11.46
C GLU A 102 -16.06 -12.05 10.09
N SER A 103 -15.94 -11.14 9.12
CA SER A 103 -15.48 -11.47 7.76
C SER A 103 -14.16 -10.80 7.41
N GLU A 104 -13.50 -11.37 6.40
CA GLU A 104 -12.29 -10.78 5.83
C GLU A 104 -12.55 -9.37 5.26
N PHE A 105 -13.73 -9.14 4.67
CA PHE A 105 -14.07 -7.87 4.01
C PHE A 105 -14.43 -6.76 5.00
N THR A 106 -14.88 -7.13 6.20
CA THR A 106 -15.21 -6.18 7.27
C THR A 106 -14.05 -5.99 8.25
N THR A 107 -12.93 -6.68 8.03
CA THR A 107 -11.70 -6.52 8.82
C THR A 107 -10.87 -5.37 8.27
N ALA A 108 -10.41 -4.47 9.15
CA ALA A 108 -9.44 -3.44 8.80
C ALA A 108 -8.08 -3.76 9.41
N ALA A 109 -7.00 -3.37 8.74
CA ALA A 109 -5.65 -3.54 9.28
C ALA A 109 -4.68 -2.55 8.63
N GLU A 110 -3.63 -2.21 9.34
CA GLU A 110 -2.54 -1.40 8.80
C GLU A 110 -1.18 -1.96 9.20
N THR A 111 -0.23 -1.93 8.27
CA THR A 111 1.18 -2.24 8.49
C THR A 111 2.01 -1.01 8.17
N LEU A 112 3.00 -0.70 8.99
CA LEU A 112 3.92 0.41 8.80
C LEU A 112 5.34 -0.03 9.12
N TRP A 113 6.29 0.24 8.22
CA TRP A 113 7.71 0.10 8.51
C TRP A 113 8.50 1.27 7.89
N LEU A 114 9.75 1.39 8.32
CA LEU A 114 10.67 2.40 7.82
C LEU A 114 11.69 1.77 6.88
N GLU A 115 11.93 2.43 5.75
CA GLU A 115 13.03 2.13 4.84
C GLU A 115 13.98 3.32 4.77
N LYS A 116 15.28 3.06 4.76
CA LYS A 116 16.27 4.12 4.57
C LYS A 116 16.26 4.57 3.12
N ILE A 117 16.28 5.88 2.90
CA ILE A 117 16.36 6.48 1.56
C ILE A 117 17.59 7.40 1.45
N THR A 118 17.94 7.74 0.21
CA THR A 118 19.07 8.62 -0.10
C THR A 118 18.71 10.11 0.00
N SER A 119 17.43 10.45 -0.07
CA SER A 119 16.94 11.81 0.16
C SER A 119 17.20 12.25 1.59
N LYS A 120 17.39 13.56 1.80
CA LYS A 120 17.49 14.14 3.15
C LYS A 120 16.13 14.33 3.80
N ASP A 121 15.09 14.50 2.99
CA ASP A 121 13.71 14.66 3.45
C ASP A 121 13.06 13.31 3.70
N ALA A 122 11.92 13.29 4.39
CA ALA A 122 11.14 12.07 4.56
C ALA A 122 10.24 11.83 3.33
N GLU A 123 9.87 10.56 3.12
CA GLU A 123 8.88 10.15 2.14
C GLU A 123 7.82 9.29 2.81
N ILE A 124 6.58 9.32 2.32
CA ILE A 124 5.53 8.38 2.72
C ILE A 124 5.07 7.64 1.47
N SER A 125 5.15 6.30 1.48
CA SER A 125 4.58 5.42 0.48
C SER A 125 3.34 4.75 1.06
N VAL A 126 2.18 5.00 0.45
CA VAL A 126 0.87 4.52 0.91
C VAL A 126 0.26 3.61 -0.14
N THR A 127 -0.15 2.42 0.28
CA THR A 127 -0.99 1.50 -0.49
C THR A 127 -2.24 1.16 0.32
N THR A 128 -3.32 0.77 -0.35
CA THR A 128 -4.55 0.36 0.33
C THR A 128 -5.13 -0.90 -0.28
N ASN A 129 -5.96 -1.60 0.49
CA ASN A 129 -6.86 -2.62 -0.03
C ASN A 129 -8.29 -2.23 0.40
N PRO A 130 -9.18 -1.88 -0.54
CA PRO A 130 -8.98 -1.85 -2.00
C PRO A 130 -8.03 -0.73 -2.43
N ASP A 131 -7.47 -0.85 -3.65
CA ASP A 131 -6.70 0.20 -4.30
C ASP A 131 -7.56 1.43 -4.63
N GLY A 132 -6.93 2.55 -4.98
CA GLY A 132 -7.64 3.75 -5.43
C GLY A 132 -8.28 4.57 -4.30
N ALA A 133 -7.93 4.30 -3.05
CA ALA A 133 -8.37 5.10 -1.92
C ALA A 133 -7.76 6.50 -2.00
N SER A 134 -8.57 7.52 -1.74
CA SER A 134 -8.10 8.90 -1.55
C SER A 134 -7.16 8.98 -0.34
N VAL A 135 -6.08 9.75 -0.48
CA VAL A 135 -5.06 9.96 0.55
C VAL A 135 -4.98 11.45 0.86
N SER A 136 -5.11 11.81 2.13
CA SER A 136 -4.81 13.15 2.62
C SER A 136 -3.75 13.11 3.72
N LEU A 137 -2.88 14.12 3.71
CA LEU A 137 -1.84 14.33 4.73
C LEU A 137 -2.10 15.68 5.38
N ASP A 138 -2.34 15.65 6.70
CA ASP A 138 -2.68 16.82 7.52
C ASP A 138 -3.90 17.59 6.97
N GLY A 139 -4.89 16.84 6.50
CA GLY A 139 -6.12 17.38 5.91
C GLY A 139 -5.99 17.83 4.45
N SER A 140 -4.78 17.94 3.90
CA SER A 140 -4.55 18.27 2.49
C SER A 140 -4.55 17.01 1.63
N VAL A 141 -5.48 16.92 0.66
CA VAL A 141 -5.55 15.80 -0.30
C VAL A 141 -4.27 15.76 -1.14
N LYS A 142 -3.65 14.58 -1.22
CA LYS A 142 -2.39 14.35 -1.95
C LYS A 142 -2.55 13.49 -3.20
N GLY A 143 -3.61 12.69 -3.29
CA GLY A 143 -3.89 11.84 -4.45
C GLY A 143 -4.70 10.61 -4.08
N VAL A 144 -4.53 9.54 -4.87
CA VAL A 144 -5.14 8.22 -4.64
C VAL A 144 -4.06 7.14 -4.61
N THR A 145 -4.28 6.06 -3.87
CA THR A 145 -3.33 4.94 -3.78
C THR A 145 -3.27 4.09 -5.05
N PRO A 146 -2.11 3.45 -5.34
CA PRO A 146 -0.80 3.61 -4.67
C PRO A 146 -0.20 5.02 -4.83
N LEU A 147 0.35 5.59 -3.75
CA LEU A 147 0.87 6.96 -3.73
C LEU A 147 2.19 7.09 -2.95
N SER A 148 3.20 7.71 -3.57
CA SER A 148 4.39 8.23 -2.88
C SER A 148 4.27 9.74 -2.68
N ILE A 149 4.52 10.20 -1.45
CA ILE A 149 4.54 11.60 -1.05
C ILE A 149 5.98 11.94 -0.64
N PRO A 150 6.80 12.50 -1.53
CA PRO A 150 8.17 12.92 -1.21
C PRO A 150 8.19 14.27 -0.48
N GLY A 151 9.32 14.60 0.15
CA GLY A 151 9.54 15.94 0.72
C GLY A 151 8.69 16.22 1.95
N VAL A 152 8.28 15.18 2.69
CA VAL A 152 7.47 15.34 3.89
C VAL A 152 8.37 15.88 5.01
N PRO A 153 7.99 16.98 5.68
CA PRO A 153 8.74 17.49 6.83
C PRO A 153 8.91 16.41 7.89
N ALA A 154 9.99 16.48 8.67
CA ALA A 154 10.13 15.60 9.83
C ALA A 154 9.19 16.07 10.94
N GLY A 155 8.41 15.16 11.52
CA GLY A 155 7.45 15.51 12.56
C GLY A 155 6.32 14.49 12.67
N ASP A 156 5.29 14.88 13.43
CA ASP A 156 4.05 14.12 13.53
C ASP A 156 3.08 14.59 12.45
N HIS A 157 2.48 13.63 11.74
CA HIS A 157 1.49 13.86 10.68
C HIS A 157 0.27 12.98 10.89
N THR A 158 -0.86 13.45 10.38
CA THR A 158 -2.08 12.65 10.28
C THR A 158 -2.31 12.25 8.82
N LEU A 159 -2.14 10.96 8.55
CA LEU A 159 -2.46 10.37 7.26
C LEU A 159 -3.89 9.83 7.29
N THR A 160 -4.77 10.34 6.43
CA THR A 160 -6.13 9.81 6.29
C THR A 160 -6.31 9.15 4.93
N VAL A 161 -6.88 7.95 4.95
CA VAL A 161 -7.23 7.18 3.75
C VAL A 161 -8.73 6.89 3.72
N ALA A 162 -9.35 7.06 2.56
CA ALA A 162 -10.79 6.87 2.40
C ALA A 162 -11.13 6.34 1.02
N SER A 163 -12.07 5.39 0.95
CA SER A 163 -12.60 4.82 -0.29
C SER A 163 -14.11 4.66 -0.18
N ALA A 164 -14.83 4.87 -1.27
CA ALA A 164 -16.29 4.81 -1.29
C ALA A 164 -16.77 3.39 -0.91
N GLY A 165 -17.70 3.31 0.04
CA GLY A 165 -18.20 2.03 0.57
C GLY A 165 -17.32 1.39 1.66
N PHE A 166 -16.24 2.05 2.08
CA PHE A 166 -15.33 1.57 3.12
C PHE A 166 -15.25 2.55 4.30
N VAL A 167 -14.92 2.01 5.47
CA VAL A 167 -14.67 2.81 6.67
C VAL A 167 -13.32 3.51 6.53
N SER A 168 -13.33 4.85 6.53
CA SER A 168 -12.12 5.67 6.49
C SER A 168 -11.19 5.43 7.69
N ARG A 169 -9.88 5.54 7.47
CA ARG A 169 -8.86 5.35 8.50
C ARG A 169 -7.96 6.57 8.61
N SER A 170 -7.66 6.97 9.85
CA SER A 170 -6.68 8.02 10.15
C SER A 170 -5.54 7.44 11.00
N LEU A 171 -4.33 7.53 10.48
CA LEU A 171 -3.10 7.02 11.07
C LEU A 171 -2.25 8.20 11.54
N LYS A 172 -1.80 8.17 12.79
CA LYS A 172 -0.76 9.07 13.30
C LYS A 172 0.59 8.49 12.93
N ILE A 173 1.35 9.20 12.11
CA ILE A 173 2.66 8.77 11.64
C ILE A 173 3.70 9.80 12.05
N LYS A 174 4.88 9.32 12.45
CA LYS A 174 6.04 10.18 12.71
C LYS A 174 7.04 9.99 11.58
N THR A 175 7.36 11.06 10.87
CA THR A 175 8.35 11.08 9.78
C THR A 175 9.70 11.55 10.30
N THR A 176 10.77 11.05 9.69
CA THR A 176 12.14 11.46 10.00
C THR A 176 12.91 11.53 8.68
N GLY A 177 13.66 12.61 8.48
CA GLY A 177 14.46 12.80 7.26
C GLY A 177 15.42 11.62 7.02
N GLY A 178 15.60 11.24 5.76
CA GLY A 178 16.40 10.07 5.39
C GLY A 178 15.66 8.73 5.50
N PHE A 179 14.37 8.75 5.84
CA PHE A 179 13.51 7.57 5.88
C PHE A 179 12.24 7.74 5.05
N LYS A 180 11.83 6.63 4.42
CA LYS A 180 10.53 6.45 3.81
C LYS A 180 9.67 5.62 4.76
N VAL A 181 8.51 6.14 5.12
CA VAL A 181 7.45 5.39 5.80
C VAL A 181 6.72 4.58 4.73
N VAL A 182 6.77 3.26 4.81
CA VAL A 182 6.00 2.38 3.93
C VAL A 182 4.80 1.90 4.72
N THR A 183 3.59 2.20 4.24
CA THR A 183 2.34 1.81 4.88
C THR A 183 1.37 1.16 3.90
N THR A 184 0.71 0.11 4.38
CA THR A 184 -0.37 -0.59 3.68
C THR A 184 -1.58 -0.57 4.58
N VAL A 185 -2.73 -0.11 4.07
CA VAL A 185 -3.99 -0.03 4.85
C VAL A 185 -5.09 -0.85 4.18
N LYS A 186 -5.50 -1.93 4.83
CA LYS A 186 -6.73 -2.66 4.51
C LYS A 186 -7.91 -1.94 5.15
N LEU A 187 -8.83 -1.47 4.32
CA LEU A 187 -10.07 -0.83 4.75
C LEU A 187 -11.16 -1.88 4.93
N ALA A 188 -11.95 -1.72 6.00
CA ALA A 188 -13.15 -2.53 6.19
C ALA A 188 -14.29 -1.98 5.33
N LEU A 189 -15.08 -2.86 4.72
CA LEU A 189 -16.37 -2.48 4.13
C LEU A 189 -17.24 -1.82 5.20
N SER A 190 -17.88 -0.71 4.83
CA SER A 190 -18.93 -0.11 5.64
C SER A 190 -20.14 -1.05 5.60
N GLY A 191 -20.59 -1.54 6.76
CA GLY A 191 -21.77 -2.41 6.88
C GLY A 191 -23.10 -1.73 6.51
N GLU A 192 -23.04 -0.51 5.98
CA GLU A 192 -24.19 0.27 5.56
C GLU A 192 -23.85 0.92 4.23
N ALA A 193 -24.59 0.54 3.19
CA ALA A 193 -24.74 1.36 2.00
C ALA A 193 -25.32 2.69 2.47
N ALA A 194 -24.45 3.69 2.64
CA ALA A 194 -24.88 5.03 2.99
C ALA A 194 -25.65 5.60 1.80
N VAL A 195 -26.97 5.43 1.85
CA VAL A 195 -27.90 6.35 1.24
C VAL A 195 -27.66 7.70 1.92
N GLN A 196 -26.98 8.61 1.24
CA GLN A 196 -27.36 10.03 1.31
C GLN A 196 -27.39 10.59 -0.11
N PRO A 197 -28.56 11.10 -0.56
CA PRO A 197 -28.68 11.84 -1.81
C PRO A 197 -28.01 13.19 -1.64
N THR A 198 -27.10 13.55 -2.53
CA THR A 198 -26.76 14.97 -2.70
C THR A 198 -27.80 15.57 -3.64
N GLU A 199 -28.95 15.94 -3.09
CA GLU A 199 -29.69 17.07 -3.63
C GLU A 199 -28.80 18.31 -3.47
N ALA A 200 -28.32 18.83 -4.59
CA ALA A 200 -27.86 20.21 -4.71
C ALA A 200 -28.76 20.90 -5.74
N THR A 201 -29.93 21.30 -5.28
CA THR A 201 -30.69 22.40 -5.87
C THR A 201 -29.90 23.69 -5.72
N ALA A 202 -29.52 24.27 -6.87
CA ALA A 202 -29.61 25.70 -7.21
C ALA A 202 -28.39 26.15 -8.02
N SER A 203 -28.63 26.26 -9.33
CA SER A 203 -27.94 27.22 -10.21
C SER A 203 -27.93 28.62 -9.60
N PRO A 204 -26.84 29.36 -9.82
CA PRO A 204 -26.98 30.73 -10.26
C PRO A 204 -26.51 30.85 -11.70
N THR A 205 -27.46 31.18 -12.57
CA THR A 205 -27.26 31.88 -13.83
C THR A 205 -26.33 33.09 -13.62
N PRO A 206 -25.41 33.34 -14.56
CA PRO A 206 -25.38 34.67 -15.16
C PRO A 206 -25.46 34.59 -16.68
N THR A 207 -26.59 35.07 -17.19
CA THR A 207 -26.77 35.51 -18.57
C THR A 207 -26.13 36.89 -18.68
N GLY A 208 -25.17 37.02 -19.60
CA GLY A 208 -24.55 38.29 -19.94
C GLY A 208 -23.67 38.13 -21.17
N ALA A 209 -24.31 38.16 -22.33
CA ALA A 209 -23.71 38.05 -23.65
C ALA A 209 -22.73 39.19 -23.96
N ASP A 210 -21.63 38.87 -24.65
CA ASP A 210 -21.26 39.62 -25.84
C ASP A 210 -20.55 38.73 -26.88
N LYS A 211 -20.67 39.16 -28.13
CA LYS A 211 -20.74 38.45 -29.39
C LYS A 211 -19.49 38.79 -30.20
N GLY A 212 -18.79 37.79 -30.75
CA GLY A 212 -17.53 38.06 -31.47
C GLY A 212 -16.99 36.92 -32.34
N SER A 213 -17.86 36.38 -33.19
CA SER A 213 -17.64 35.71 -34.49
C SER A 213 -16.23 35.19 -34.90
N ALA A 214 -16.15 33.86 -34.99
CA ALA A 214 -15.74 33.03 -36.14
C ALA A 214 -14.41 33.30 -36.90
N LYS A 215 -13.54 32.27 -36.89
CA LYS A 215 -12.91 31.71 -38.11
C LYS A 215 -12.46 30.24 -37.91
N THR A 216 -13.27 29.32 -38.44
CA THR A 216 -12.97 28.07 -39.18
C THR A 216 -11.46 27.73 -39.39
N THR A 217 -10.90 26.54 -39.10
CA THR A 217 -11.10 25.16 -39.68
C THR A 217 -9.73 24.41 -39.52
N PRO A 218 -9.57 23.06 -39.56
CA PRO A 218 -10.42 21.92 -39.19
C PRO A 218 -9.74 20.91 -38.22
N THR A 219 -10.61 20.09 -37.63
CA THR A 219 -10.45 18.72 -37.11
C THR A 219 -9.54 17.80 -37.95
N PRO A 220 -8.86 16.84 -37.30
CA PRO A 220 -9.23 15.44 -37.56
C PRO A 220 -9.41 14.59 -36.28
N LYS A 221 -10.64 14.15 -36.06
CA LYS A 221 -11.09 12.85 -35.56
C LYS A 221 -12.15 12.46 -36.60
N PRO A 222 -12.23 11.23 -37.17
CA PRO A 222 -12.03 9.96 -36.48
C PRO A 222 -11.29 8.87 -37.30
N THR A 223 -10.64 7.93 -36.61
CA THR A 223 -10.56 6.57 -37.15
C THR A 223 -11.20 5.63 -36.14
N LYS A 224 -12.51 5.48 -36.34
CA LYS A 224 -13.26 4.27 -36.02
C LYS A 224 -12.72 3.19 -36.95
N ALA A 225 -11.91 2.27 -36.43
CA ALA A 225 -11.86 0.92 -36.99
C ALA A 225 -12.88 0.11 -36.19
N ALA A 226 -13.89 -0.37 -36.88
CA ALA A 226 -14.95 -1.18 -36.31
C ALA A 226 -14.41 -2.54 -35.85
N SER A 227 -14.87 -2.98 -34.68
CA SER A 227 -15.30 -4.35 -34.48
C SER A 227 -16.61 -4.28 -33.71
N SER A 228 -17.70 -4.19 -34.48
CA SER A 228 -19.09 -4.29 -34.02
C SER A 228 -19.54 -5.75 -34.00
N SER A 229 -18.69 -6.63 -33.52
CA SER A 229 -19.03 -8.00 -33.19
C SER A 229 -18.58 -8.21 -31.76
N ASP A 230 -19.50 -8.64 -30.89
CA ASP A 230 -19.13 -9.09 -29.55
C ASP A 230 -18.01 -10.13 -29.68
N PRO A 231 -16.95 -10.04 -28.85
CA PRO A 231 -15.88 -11.03 -28.85
C PRO A 231 -16.44 -12.43 -28.58
N ALA A 232 -15.75 -13.45 -29.09
CA ALA A 232 -16.11 -14.84 -28.83
C ALA A 232 -16.18 -15.08 -27.31
N LYS A 233 -17.15 -15.87 -26.88
CA LYS A 233 -17.27 -16.28 -25.48
C LYS A 233 -16.12 -17.23 -25.10
N PRO A 234 -15.60 -17.18 -23.86
CA PRO A 234 -16.00 -16.27 -22.79
C PRO A 234 -15.45 -14.86 -23.03
N PHE A 235 -16.24 -13.84 -22.68
CA PHE A 235 -15.79 -12.44 -22.73
C PHE A 235 -16.18 -11.68 -21.48
N VAL A 236 -15.52 -10.55 -21.25
CA VAL A 236 -15.80 -9.62 -20.17
C VAL A 236 -16.25 -8.29 -20.70
N THR A 237 -17.26 -7.69 -20.06
CA THR A 237 -17.64 -6.29 -20.27
C THR A 237 -17.05 -5.45 -19.14
N ILE A 238 -16.35 -4.37 -19.48
CA ILE A 238 -15.75 -3.48 -18.48
C ILE A 238 -16.86 -2.63 -17.84
N LYS A 239 -16.96 -2.71 -16.51
CA LYS A 239 -17.90 -1.92 -15.72
C LYS A 239 -17.40 -0.49 -15.56
N ASP A 240 -18.28 0.41 -15.14
CA ASP A 240 -17.87 1.73 -14.71
C ASP A 240 -16.83 1.65 -13.59
N THR A 241 -15.79 2.48 -13.73
CA THR A 241 -14.71 2.60 -12.75
C THR A 241 -14.68 4.03 -12.21
N PRO A 242 -14.30 4.23 -10.94
CA PRO A 242 -14.15 5.57 -10.37
C PRO A 242 -13.14 6.45 -11.11
N THR A 243 -12.20 5.83 -11.85
CA THR A 243 -11.16 6.50 -12.63
C THR A 243 -11.55 6.76 -14.09
N GLY A 244 -12.70 6.26 -14.55
CA GLY A 244 -13.14 6.34 -15.95
C GLY A 244 -12.39 5.41 -16.92
N PHE A 245 -11.50 4.55 -16.40
CA PHE A 245 -10.77 3.51 -17.12
C PHE A 245 -10.31 2.41 -16.16
N LEU A 246 -10.15 1.19 -16.66
CA LEU A 246 -9.58 0.05 -15.95
C LEU A 246 -8.15 -0.21 -16.43
N ARG A 247 -7.24 -0.52 -15.50
CA ARG A 247 -5.85 -0.86 -15.82
C ARG A 247 -5.72 -2.32 -16.23
N VAL A 248 -4.94 -2.55 -17.27
CA VAL A 248 -4.43 -3.86 -17.68
C VAL A 248 -3.02 -4.01 -17.12
N ARG A 249 -2.70 -5.15 -16.51
CA ARG A 249 -1.42 -5.41 -15.83
C ARG A 249 -0.69 -6.61 -16.42
N MET A 250 0.62 -6.69 -16.22
CA MET A 250 1.42 -7.81 -16.73
C MET A 250 1.19 -9.14 -15.98
N GLU A 251 0.72 -9.09 -14.74
CA GLU A 251 0.44 -10.27 -13.90
C GLU A 251 -0.91 -10.07 -13.17
N PRO A 252 -1.58 -11.15 -12.71
CA PRO A 252 -2.84 -11.10 -11.97
C PRO A 252 -2.64 -10.63 -10.52
N SER A 253 -2.08 -9.43 -10.37
CA SER A 253 -1.73 -8.83 -9.09
C SER A 253 -1.87 -7.30 -9.16
N THR A 254 -2.35 -6.71 -8.07
CA THR A 254 -2.43 -5.25 -7.92
C THR A 254 -1.06 -4.58 -7.78
N SER A 255 0.00 -5.34 -7.47
CA SER A 255 1.39 -4.86 -7.41
C SER A 255 2.13 -4.91 -8.76
N ALA A 256 1.56 -5.57 -9.77
CA ALA A 256 2.21 -5.76 -11.07
C ALA A 256 2.23 -4.48 -11.92
N SER A 257 3.21 -4.34 -12.82
CA SER A 257 3.33 -3.19 -13.71
C SER A 257 2.11 -3.03 -14.64
N GLU A 258 1.73 -1.78 -14.90
CA GLU A 258 0.66 -1.43 -15.85
C GLU A 258 1.13 -1.71 -17.29
N ALA A 259 0.39 -2.57 -17.98
CA ALA A 259 0.61 -2.95 -19.38
C ALA A 259 -0.26 -2.10 -20.34
N GLY A 260 -1.41 -1.61 -19.86
CA GLY A 260 -2.35 -0.83 -20.67
C GLY A 260 -3.57 -0.33 -19.89
N ARG A 261 -4.52 0.24 -20.61
CA ARG A 261 -5.80 0.73 -20.09
C ARG A 261 -6.94 0.39 -21.04
N VAL A 262 -8.09 0.06 -20.47
CA VAL A 262 -9.35 -0.22 -21.16
C VAL A 262 -10.46 0.66 -20.58
N ASN A 263 -11.49 0.97 -21.36
CA ASN A 263 -12.55 1.88 -20.95
C ASN A 263 -13.82 1.12 -20.55
N PRO A 264 -14.70 1.72 -19.72
CA PRO A 264 -16.04 1.19 -19.48
C PRO A 264 -16.82 0.90 -20.77
N GLU A 265 -17.75 -0.04 -20.71
CA GLU A 265 -18.57 -0.55 -21.82
C GLU A 265 -17.81 -1.33 -22.91
N GLU A 266 -16.48 -1.31 -22.92
CA GLU A 266 -15.69 -2.12 -23.84
C GLU A 266 -15.78 -3.62 -23.48
N LYS A 267 -15.66 -4.48 -24.51
CA LYS A 267 -15.73 -5.94 -24.36
C LYS A 267 -14.45 -6.59 -24.82
N TYR A 268 -13.96 -7.55 -24.05
CA TYR A 268 -12.71 -8.27 -24.34
C TYR A 268 -12.88 -9.77 -24.17
N HIS A 269 -12.31 -10.55 -25.07
CA HIS A 269 -12.23 -12.01 -24.92
C HIS A 269 -11.38 -12.37 -23.70
N VAL A 270 -11.79 -13.39 -22.94
CA VAL A 270 -11.06 -13.90 -21.78
C VAL A 270 -10.31 -15.16 -22.18
N GLU A 271 -9.00 -15.16 -22.03
CA GLU A 271 -8.15 -16.33 -22.29
C GLU A 271 -7.92 -17.15 -21.03
N GLU A 272 -7.70 -16.49 -19.90
CA GLU A 272 -7.45 -17.13 -18.61
C GLU A 272 -8.18 -16.39 -17.48
N GLU A 273 -8.63 -17.15 -16.49
CA GLU A 273 -9.15 -16.63 -15.22
C GLU A 273 -8.31 -17.17 -14.07
N LYS A 274 -7.80 -16.28 -13.23
CA LYS A 274 -6.95 -16.65 -12.09
C LYS A 274 -7.15 -15.72 -10.91
N SER A 275 -7.54 -16.28 -9.78
CA SER A 275 -7.65 -15.56 -8.49
C SER A 275 -8.47 -14.26 -8.58
N GLY A 276 -9.58 -14.27 -9.34
CA GLY A 276 -10.43 -13.09 -9.53
C GLY A 276 -9.90 -12.05 -10.53
N TRP A 277 -8.91 -12.41 -11.33
CA TRP A 277 -8.42 -11.64 -12.48
C TRP A 277 -8.76 -12.35 -13.79
N TYR A 278 -8.97 -11.56 -14.84
CA TYR A 278 -9.18 -12.04 -16.20
C TYR A 278 -8.02 -11.58 -17.08
N GLN A 279 -7.38 -12.53 -17.77
CA GLN A 279 -6.46 -12.22 -18.85
C GLN A 279 -7.25 -11.92 -20.11
N ILE A 280 -6.99 -10.74 -20.69
CA ILE A 280 -7.67 -10.23 -21.87
C ILE A 280 -6.66 -9.93 -22.98
N LEU A 281 -7.11 -10.10 -24.21
CA LEU A 281 -6.41 -9.61 -25.39
C LEU A 281 -6.88 -8.18 -25.72
N TYR A 282 -6.02 -7.19 -25.52
CA TYR A 282 -6.27 -5.77 -25.81
C TYR A 282 -5.38 -5.28 -26.98
N ASN A 283 -5.76 -4.16 -27.60
CA ASN A 283 -5.11 -3.64 -28.83
C ASN A 283 -5.01 -4.64 -30.01
N GLY A 284 -5.81 -5.71 -29.99
CA GLY A 284 -5.86 -6.73 -31.02
C GLY A 284 -4.68 -7.73 -31.05
N LYS A 285 -3.72 -7.62 -30.12
CA LYS A 285 -2.56 -8.52 -30.05
C LYS A 285 -1.83 -8.58 -28.71
N ASP A 286 -2.08 -7.63 -27.81
CA ASP A 286 -1.36 -7.54 -26.55
C ASP A 286 -2.18 -8.21 -25.44
N GLU A 287 -1.54 -9.01 -24.60
CA GLU A 287 -2.21 -9.71 -23.50
C GLU A 287 -1.94 -9.04 -22.16
N GLY A 288 -2.93 -9.06 -21.27
CA GLY A 288 -2.72 -8.66 -19.89
C GLY A 288 -3.93 -8.84 -18.99
N TRP A 289 -3.71 -8.62 -17.71
CA TRP A 289 -4.63 -8.97 -16.64
C TRP A 289 -5.44 -7.77 -16.18
N ILE A 290 -6.76 -7.90 -16.17
CA ILE A 290 -7.68 -6.95 -15.56
C ILE A 290 -8.31 -7.54 -14.30
N SER A 291 -8.64 -6.66 -13.37
CA SER A 291 -9.27 -7.07 -12.12
C SER A 291 -10.75 -7.40 -12.34
N GLY A 292 -11.18 -8.59 -11.95
CA GLY A 292 -12.56 -9.06 -12.12
C GLY A 292 -13.58 -8.27 -11.32
N GLN A 293 -13.15 -7.48 -10.33
CA GLN A 293 -14.02 -6.58 -9.57
C GLN A 293 -14.65 -5.47 -10.44
N TYR A 294 -14.00 -5.11 -11.56
CA TYR A 294 -14.45 -4.08 -12.50
C TYR A 294 -14.87 -4.66 -13.86
N ALA A 295 -15.13 -5.97 -13.92
CA ALA A 295 -15.51 -6.66 -15.15
C ALA A 295 -16.70 -7.58 -14.90
N GLU A 296 -17.56 -7.74 -15.90
CA GLU A 296 -18.65 -8.71 -15.91
C GLU A 296 -18.37 -9.79 -16.94
N LYS A 297 -18.18 -11.04 -16.47
CA LYS A 297 -17.91 -12.18 -17.35
C LYS A 297 -19.22 -12.73 -17.93
N THR A 298 -19.21 -12.99 -19.23
CA THR A 298 -20.27 -13.66 -19.98
C THR A 298 -19.70 -14.92 -20.63
N GLU A 299 -20.26 -16.07 -20.28
CA GLU A 299 -19.96 -17.40 -20.84
C GLU A 299 -20.76 -17.71 -22.11
#